data_AF-A0A9X5IRQ8-F1
#
_entry.id   AF-A0A9X5IRQ8-F1
#
_cell.length_a   1.000
_cell.length_b   1.000
_cell.length_c   1.000
_cell.angle_alpha   90.00
_cell.angle_beta   90.00
_cell.angle_gamma   90.00
#
_symmetry.space_group_name_H-M   'P 1'
#
loop_
_entity.id
_entity.type
_entity.pdbx_description
1 polymer ?
#
loop_
_entity_poly.entity_id
_entity_poly.type
_entity_poly.pdbx_seq_one_letter_code
_entity_poly.pdbx_strand_id
1 'polypeptide(L)'
;MTIAPERRPVLRTRPPRDVQTPLAEPATTVPPPRSPSAGRTPRQPRRELHGVRVTDVLALGGAALASLALTVLLTTRILPVTSLLGATAICLVLFLGLYALLASYAEDRIAVGDRLVTVVVHLLAAAVVGTLVFIVVFTIVRGAPALAHLNLFTEDMSLAGPLDPLSDGGVVHAIVGTLVQISIALVITVPLGLATALLLTQLPGRFARFVRTVVEAMTALPSIVAGLFVYATVILALGVDKSGLAASVAISIMMLPIMVRSADVVLRLVPATLTEASYALGASQWRTVVRVVLPTSRSGLTTAVILATARGIGETSPVLLTSGFTASLNTDPTTGPMVSLPLAIFQFVKSPEPTMIARGFGTAAVLMLLVVLLFVVARVIGAQTPARRESRRLARAARRARLRSMPARVRRRAGVLRRRAGALRRRAVPRALRRRGRGTPAPVPAHSSPSSGTPATELVVPAPEES
;
A
#
# COMPACT_ATOMS: atom_id res chain seq x y z
N MET A 1 36.17 15.25 -68.56
CA MET A 1 35.80 16.61 -68.11
C MET A 1 36.31 16.76 -66.67
N THR A 2 37.27 17.66 -66.42
CA THR A 2 37.61 18.30 -65.12
C THR A 2 37.68 17.37 -63.88
N ILE A 3 38.82 16.86 -63.40
CA ILE A 3 40.03 17.53 -62.86
C ILE A 3 39.73 18.63 -61.81
N ALA A 4 39.89 18.34 -60.51
CA ALA A 4 40.78 19.06 -59.57
C ALA A 4 40.67 18.50 -58.13
N PRO A 5 41.76 18.51 -57.31
CA PRO A 5 41.82 17.80 -56.02
C PRO A 5 41.78 18.70 -54.77
N GLU A 6 41.91 18.07 -53.60
CA GLU A 6 41.96 18.67 -52.26
C GLU A 6 42.79 19.96 -52.13
N ARG A 7 42.26 20.92 -51.37
CA ARG A 7 43.07 22.00 -50.78
C ARG A 7 43.17 21.82 -49.26
N ARG A 8 44.38 21.47 -48.80
CA ARG A 8 44.75 21.51 -47.38
C ARG A 8 44.65 22.95 -46.84
N PRO A 9 44.12 23.19 -45.63
CA PRO A 9 44.15 24.50 -45.00
C PRO A 9 45.58 24.88 -44.59
N VAL A 10 45.94 26.14 -44.85
CA VAL A 10 47.29 26.68 -44.64
C VAL A 10 47.61 26.84 -43.16
N LEU A 11 48.77 26.34 -42.73
CA LEU A 11 49.37 26.65 -41.43
C LEU A 11 49.64 28.16 -41.32
N ARG A 12 48.88 28.85 -40.46
CA ARG A 12 49.31 30.15 -39.93
C ARG A 12 50.14 29.94 -38.67
N THR A 13 51.40 30.35 -38.75
CA THR A 13 52.35 30.37 -37.65
C THR A 13 51.85 31.29 -36.52
N ARG A 14 51.95 30.81 -35.27
CA ARG A 14 51.82 31.68 -34.08
C ARG A 14 53.18 32.29 -33.76
N PRO A 15 53.30 33.61 -33.52
CA PRO A 15 54.47 34.14 -32.82
C PRO A 15 54.45 33.70 -31.35
N PRO A 16 55.61 33.57 -30.69
CA PRO A 16 55.66 33.28 -29.27
C PRO A 16 55.13 34.48 -28.48
N ARG A 17 54.26 34.22 -27.50
CA ARG A 17 53.93 35.16 -26.44
C ARG A 17 54.28 34.52 -25.11
N ASP A 18 55.48 34.81 -24.63
CA ASP A 18 55.80 34.74 -23.23
C ASP A 18 54.92 35.75 -22.50
N VAL A 19 53.81 35.28 -21.97
CA VAL A 19 53.07 35.96 -20.92
C VAL A 19 53.04 35.00 -19.76
N GLN A 20 53.92 35.24 -18.79
CA GLN A 20 53.81 34.64 -17.47
C GLN A 20 52.44 35.03 -16.91
N THR A 21 51.48 34.11 -16.97
CA THR A 21 50.22 34.26 -16.23
C THR A 21 50.59 34.25 -14.75
N PRO A 22 50.34 35.32 -13.97
CA PRO A 22 50.51 35.23 -12.53
C PRO A 22 49.61 34.11 -12.03
N LEU A 23 50.15 33.21 -11.21
CA LEU A 23 49.33 32.21 -10.53
C LEU A 23 48.31 32.96 -9.69
N ALA A 24 47.04 32.92 -10.09
CA ALA A 24 45.98 33.58 -9.36
C ALA A 24 45.94 32.99 -7.95
N GLU A 25 46.22 33.81 -6.95
CA GLU A 25 46.13 33.41 -5.55
C GLU A 25 44.73 32.83 -5.29
N PRO A 26 44.61 31.77 -4.46
CA PRO A 26 43.34 31.11 -4.22
C PRO A 26 42.37 32.08 -3.53
N ALA A 27 41.51 32.71 -4.34
CA ALA A 27 40.55 33.70 -3.91
C ALA A 27 39.69 33.14 -2.77
N THR A 28 40.00 33.58 -1.55
CA THR A 28 39.36 33.06 -0.35
C THR A 28 37.91 33.53 -0.38
N THR A 29 36.95 32.60 -0.46
CA THR A 29 35.51 32.91 -0.58
C THR A 29 34.89 33.35 0.74
N VAL A 30 35.56 34.28 1.44
CA VAL A 30 34.96 35.01 2.55
C VAL A 30 33.94 35.98 1.94
N PRO A 31 32.63 35.84 2.21
CA PRO A 31 31.65 36.78 1.72
C PRO A 31 31.95 38.18 2.31
N PRO A 32 31.84 39.26 1.52
CA PRO A 32 32.19 40.60 1.99
C PRO A 32 31.38 40.97 3.25
N PRO A 33 31.98 41.71 4.19
CA PRO A 33 31.29 42.14 5.40
C PRO A 33 30.04 42.93 5.02
N ARG A 34 28.88 42.50 5.55
CA ARG A 34 27.59 43.10 5.23
C ARG A 34 27.60 44.58 5.62
N SER A 35 27.49 45.47 4.64
CA SER A 35 27.32 46.90 4.91
C SER A 35 26.01 47.14 5.69
N PRO A 36 26.02 47.96 6.77
CA PRO A 36 24.81 48.18 7.57
C PRO A 36 23.67 48.91 6.86
N SER A 37 23.93 49.48 5.68
CA SER A 37 23.07 50.42 4.96
C SER A 37 22.48 49.89 3.65
N ALA A 38 22.74 48.63 3.27
CA ALA A 38 21.99 47.99 2.20
C ALA A 38 20.53 47.83 2.64
N GLY A 39 19.69 48.77 2.20
CA GLY A 39 18.30 48.89 2.66
C GLY A 39 17.59 47.54 2.60
N ARG A 40 16.96 47.17 3.71
CA ARG A 40 16.02 46.03 3.72
C ARG A 40 14.97 46.33 2.66
N THR A 41 15.05 45.65 1.51
CA THR A 41 13.88 45.50 0.65
C THR A 41 12.75 45.05 1.57
N PRO A 42 11.60 45.75 1.58
CA PRO A 42 10.53 45.42 2.51
C PRO A 42 10.21 43.95 2.26
N ARG A 43 10.46 43.11 3.27
CA ARG A 43 10.17 41.68 3.18
C ARG A 43 8.70 41.60 2.85
N GLN A 44 8.38 41.21 1.61
CA GLN A 44 7.00 40.97 1.23
C GLN A 44 6.41 40.08 2.32
N PRO A 45 5.32 40.49 2.99
CA PRO A 45 4.78 39.74 4.09
C PRO A 45 4.51 38.34 3.57
N ARG A 46 5.13 37.33 4.21
CA ARG A 46 4.98 35.93 3.80
C ARG A 46 3.48 35.65 3.79
N ARG A 47 2.90 35.46 2.60
CA ARG A 47 1.47 35.18 2.44
C ARG A 47 1.17 33.93 3.25
N GLU A 48 0.44 34.07 4.36
CA GLU A 48 0.15 32.96 5.26
C GLU A 48 -0.90 32.05 4.61
N LEU A 49 -0.43 31.15 3.75
CA LEU A 49 -1.20 30.15 2.99
C LEU A 49 -1.83 29.05 3.88
N HIS A 50 -1.86 29.22 5.20
CA HIS A 50 -2.26 28.22 6.19
C HIS A 50 -3.24 28.81 7.20
N GLY A 51 -4.40 29.23 6.70
CA GLY A 51 -5.55 29.61 7.51
C GLY A 51 -6.80 29.67 6.66
N VAL A 52 -7.73 28.72 6.85
CA VAL A 52 -9.06 28.78 6.25
C VAL A 52 -9.80 29.95 6.90
N ARG A 53 -10.04 31.04 6.16
CA ARG A 53 -10.75 32.21 6.71
C ARG A 53 -12.24 31.91 6.74
N VAL A 54 -12.94 32.46 7.73
CA VAL A 54 -14.41 32.34 7.82
C VAL A 54 -15.09 32.90 6.56
N THR A 55 -14.52 33.96 5.97
CA THR A 55 -14.92 34.51 4.66
C THR A 55 -14.85 33.49 3.52
N ASP A 56 -13.87 32.59 3.54
CA ASP A 56 -13.66 31.59 2.49
C ASP A 56 -14.70 30.47 2.60
N VAL A 57 -15.02 30.05 3.83
CA VAL A 57 -16.09 29.08 4.12
C VAL A 57 -17.46 29.64 3.75
N LEU A 58 -17.72 30.90 4.11
CA LEU A 58 -18.97 31.59 3.76
C LEU A 58 -19.10 31.79 2.24
N ALA A 59 -18.01 32.16 1.54
CA ALA A 59 -18.02 32.29 0.09
C ALA A 59 -18.26 30.94 -0.62
N LEU A 60 -17.65 29.86 -0.13
CA LEU A 60 -17.80 28.52 -0.69
C LEU A 60 -19.20 27.95 -0.43
N GLY A 61 -19.74 28.12 0.78
CA GLY A 61 -21.12 27.73 1.12
C GLY A 61 -22.18 28.56 0.37
N GLY A 62 -21.96 29.87 0.27
CA GLY A 62 -22.83 30.78 -0.48
C GLY A 62 -22.86 30.45 -1.98
N ALA A 63 -21.69 30.21 -2.58
CA ALA A 63 -21.60 29.79 -3.98
C ALA A 63 -22.30 28.44 -4.23
N ALA A 64 -22.18 27.47 -3.32
CA ALA A 64 -22.84 26.15 -3.43
C ALA A 64 -24.37 26.23 -3.35
N LEU A 65 -24.92 27.03 -2.44
CA LEU A 65 -26.36 27.26 -2.34
C LEU A 65 -26.90 28.03 -3.55
N ALA A 66 -26.19 29.08 -3.99
CA ALA A 66 -26.56 29.87 -5.15
C ALA A 66 -26.52 29.06 -6.45
N SER A 67 -25.49 28.21 -6.65
CA SER A 67 -25.40 27.35 -7.84
C SER A 67 -26.49 26.26 -7.85
N LEU A 68 -26.82 25.67 -6.69
CA LEU A 68 -27.90 24.71 -6.57
C LEU A 68 -29.25 25.35 -6.94
N ALA A 69 -29.58 26.49 -6.34
CA ALA A 69 -30.83 27.21 -6.60
C ALA A 69 -30.94 27.67 -8.06
N LEU A 70 -29.86 28.22 -8.62
CA LEU A 70 -29.81 28.67 -10.01
C LEU A 70 -29.89 27.49 -11.01
N THR A 71 -29.33 26.34 -10.67
CA THR A 71 -29.48 25.11 -11.49
C THR A 71 -30.92 24.64 -11.50
N VAL A 72 -31.56 24.52 -10.33
CA VAL A 72 -32.97 24.10 -10.23
C VAL A 72 -33.88 25.06 -11.01
N LEU A 73 -33.61 26.37 -10.95
CA LEU A 73 -34.33 27.36 -11.76
C LEU A 73 -34.11 27.13 -13.27
N LEU A 74 -32.86 26.98 -13.71
CA LEU A 74 -32.51 26.75 -15.12
C LEU A 74 -33.14 25.47 -15.69
N THR A 75 -33.04 24.34 -14.98
CA THR A 75 -33.52 23.03 -15.47
C THR A 75 -35.04 22.85 -15.37
N THR A 76 -35.75 23.66 -14.56
CA THR A 76 -37.21 23.61 -14.45
C THR A 76 -37.94 24.70 -15.24
N ARG A 77 -37.28 25.82 -15.58
CA ARG A 77 -37.92 26.97 -16.24
C ARG A 77 -37.41 27.31 -17.64
N ILE A 78 -36.16 26.98 -17.97
CA ILE A 78 -35.49 27.52 -19.18
C ILE A 78 -35.02 26.41 -20.11
N LEU A 79 -34.33 25.40 -19.57
CA LEU A 79 -33.79 24.27 -20.32
C LEU A 79 -34.50 22.99 -19.85
N PRO A 80 -35.27 22.28 -20.70
CA PRO A 80 -35.93 21.02 -20.35
C PRO A 80 -34.93 19.84 -20.29
N VAL A 81 -33.88 19.99 -19.50
CA VAL A 81 -32.85 18.98 -19.26
C VAL A 81 -33.35 18.04 -18.16
N THR A 82 -34.02 16.97 -18.58
CA THR A 82 -34.50 15.89 -17.69
C THR A 82 -33.39 14.94 -17.22
N SER A 83 -32.17 15.04 -17.76
CA SER A 83 -31.06 14.16 -17.39
C SER A 83 -30.36 14.65 -16.10
N LEU A 84 -30.26 13.75 -15.12
CA LEU A 84 -29.56 14.00 -13.86
C LEU A 84 -28.11 14.46 -14.09
N LEU A 85 -27.42 13.83 -15.06
CA LEU A 85 -26.06 14.19 -15.46
C LEU A 85 -25.97 15.64 -15.96
N GLY A 86 -26.89 16.07 -16.83
CA GLY A 86 -26.93 17.45 -17.34
C GLY A 86 -27.15 18.47 -16.22
N ALA A 87 -28.07 18.21 -15.30
CA ALA A 87 -28.29 19.05 -14.12
C ALA A 87 -27.02 19.15 -13.22
N THR A 88 -26.34 18.03 -12.96
CA THR A 88 -25.09 18.06 -12.15
C THR A 88 -23.95 18.82 -12.83
N ALA A 89 -23.81 18.72 -14.15
CA ALA A 89 -22.80 19.47 -14.90
C ALA A 89 -23.05 20.98 -14.88
N ILE A 90 -24.31 21.40 -15.07
CA ILE A 90 -24.71 22.82 -14.96
C ILE A 90 -24.42 23.35 -13.55
N CYS A 91 -24.78 22.60 -12.50
CA CYS A 91 -24.50 22.98 -11.12
C CYS A 91 -23.00 23.16 -10.84
N LEU A 92 -22.15 22.26 -11.33
CA LEU A 92 -20.71 22.34 -11.16
C LEU A 92 -20.10 23.58 -11.84
N VAL A 93 -20.55 23.89 -13.07
CA VAL A 93 -20.09 25.07 -13.81
C VAL A 93 -20.53 26.36 -13.13
N LEU A 94 -21.80 26.45 -12.71
CA LEU A 94 -22.33 27.59 -11.97
C LEU A 94 -21.63 27.78 -10.61
N PHE A 95 -21.35 26.68 -9.90
CA PHE A 95 -20.62 26.71 -8.63
C PHE A 95 -19.22 27.31 -8.82
N LEU A 96 -18.46 26.81 -9.79
CA LEU A 96 -17.11 27.31 -10.09
C LEU A 96 -17.13 28.78 -10.54
N GLY A 97 -18.10 29.17 -11.38
CA GLY A 97 -18.26 30.55 -11.84
C GLY A 97 -18.63 31.52 -10.71
N LEU A 98 -19.59 31.17 -9.85
CA LEU A 98 -20.00 31.99 -8.71
C LEU A 98 -18.92 32.08 -7.63
N TYR A 99 -18.20 30.98 -7.36
CA TYR A 99 -17.07 30.98 -6.44
C TYR A 99 -15.89 31.81 -6.97
N ALA A 100 -15.58 31.71 -8.28
CA ALA A 100 -14.59 32.58 -8.93
C ALA A 100 -14.97 34.06 -8.82
N LEU A 101 -16.24 34.39 -9.05
CA LEU A 101 -16.77 35.75 -8.94
C LEU A 101 -16.61 36.28 -7.52
N LEU A 102 -17.10 35.56 -6.49
CA LEU A 102 -16.96 35.95 -5.09
C LEU A 102 -15.49 36.10 -4.67
N ALA A 103 -14.61 35.19 -5.09
CA ALA A 103 -13.18 35.28 -4.79
C ALA A 103 -12.52 36.51 -5.44
N SER A 104 -12.93 36.89 -6.65
CA SER A 104 -12.36 38.04 -7.37
C SER A 104 -12.75 39.42 -6.82
N TYR A 105 -13.79 39.50 -5.98
CA TYR A 105 -14.08 40.69 -5.18
C TYR A 105 -13.15 40.88 -3.99
N ALA A 106 -12.46 39.82 -3.53
CA ALA A 106 -11.63 39.84 -2.33
C ALA A 106 -10.12 39.70 -2.61
N GLU A 107 -9.71 39.09 -3.73
CA GLU A 107 -8.31 38.73 -4.00
C GLU A 107 -7.88 38.88 -5.46
N ASP A 108 -6.55 38.95 -5.66
CA ASP A 108 -5.90 39.05 -6.97
C ASP A 108 -6.23 37.84 -7.88
N ARG A 109 -6.20 38.05 -9.20
CA ARG A 109 -6.44 37.00 -10.21
C ARG A 109 -5.61 35.71 -10.00
N ILE A 110 -4.36 35.83 -9.53
CA ILE A 110 -3.48 34.68 -9.24
C ILE A 110 -4.01 33.86 -8.06
N ALA A 111 -4.49 34.52 -7.00
CA ALA A 111 -5.01 33.85 -5.81
C ALA A 111 -6.40 33.26 -6.06
N VAL A 112 -7.24 33.92 -6.87
CA VAL A 112 -8.48 33.32 -7.39
C VAL A 112 -8.21 32.04 -8.18
N GLY A 113 -7.17 32.04 -9.04
CA GLY A 113 -6.74 30.85 -9.77
C GLY A 113 -6.31 29.70 -8.84
N ASP A 114 -5.46 29.98 -7.86
CA ASP A 114 -4.99 29.00 -6.87
C ASP A 114 -6.16 28.40 -6.04
N ARG A 115 -7.10 29.24 -5.61
CA ARG A 115 -8.33 28.82 -4.92
C ARG A 115 -9.23 27.96 -5.79
N LEU A 116 -9.42 28.30 -7.07
CA LEU A 116 -10.23 27.52 -8.01
C LEU A 116 -9.60 26.15 -8.27
N VAL A 117 -8.29 26.10 -8.55
CA VAL A 117 -7.56 24.84 -8.71
C VAL A 117 -7.66 23.99 -7.45
N THR A 118 -7.52 24.61 -6.27
CA THR A 118 -7.68 23.92 -4.99
C THR A 118 -9.08 23.30 -4.84
N VAL A 119 -10.15 24.05 -5.12
CA VAL A 119 -11.53 23.55 -5.03
C VAL A 119 -11.79 22.45 -6.06
N VAL A 120 -11.33 22.60 -7.31
CA VAL A 120 -11.43 21.56 -8.35
C VAL A 120 -10.72 20.28 -7.92
N VAL A 121 -9.50 20.36 -7.39
CA VAL A 121 -8.75 19.20 -6.89
C VAL A 121 -9.48 18.51 -5.73
N HIS A 122 -10.07 19.28 -4.80
CA HIS A 122 -10.86 18.70 -3.69
C HIS A 122 -12.15 18.04 -4.18
N LEU A 123 -12.85 18.63 -5.15
CA LEU A 123 -14.05 18.02 -5.75
C LEU A 123 -13.72 16.75 -6.52
N LEU A 124 -12.63 16.73 -7.29
CA LEU A 124 -12.16 15.52 -7.98
C LEU A 124 -11.76 14.42 -6.99
N ALA A 125 -11.04 14.77 -5.92
CA ALA A 125 -10.71 13.83 -4.86
C ALA A 125 -11.96 13.28 -4.15
N ALA A 126 -12.93 14.14 -3.84
CA ALA A 126 -14.21 13.75 -3.25
C ALA A 126 -15.04 12.86 -4.18
N ALA A 127 -15.03 13.11 -5.50
CA ALA A 127 -15.70 12.28 -6.49
C ALA A 127 -15.07 10.88 -6.60
N VAL A 128 -13.73 10.78 -6.58
CA VAL A 128 -13.02 9.49 -6.58
C VAL A 128 -13.30 8.71 -5.30
N VAL A 129 -13.22 9.34 -4.13
CA VAL A 129 -13.51 8.68 -2.84
C VAL A 129 -14.99 8.31 -2.75
N GLY A 130 -15.91 9.18 -3.18
CA GLY A 130 -17.34 8.91 -3.21
C GLY A 130 -17.70 7.74 -4.13
N THR A 131 -17.06 7.65 -5.30
CA THR A 131 -17.21 6.52 -6.23
C THR A 131 -16.71 5.21 -5.60
N LEU A 132 -15.56 5.24 -4.92
CA LEU A 132 -15.02 4.08 -4.22
C LEU A 132 -15.95 3.60 -3.10
N VAL A 133 -16.43 4.53 -2.26
CA VAL A 133 -17.40 4.22 -1.19
C VAL A 133 -18.71 3.69 -1.78
N PHE A 134 -19.22 4.30 -2.85
CA PHE A 134 -20.41 3.84 -3.55
C PHE A 134 -20.26 2.40 -4.05
N ILE A 135 -19.16 2.07 -4.75
CA ILE A 135 -18.92 0.71 -5.26
C ILE A 135 -18.90 -0.30 -4.10
N VAL A 136 -18.16 -0.01 -3.02
CA VAL A 136 -18.07 -0.91 -1.86
C VAL A 136 -19.42 -1.10 -1.19
N VAL A 137 -20.14 -0.02 -0.88
CA VAL A 137 -21.45 -0.08 -0.22
C VAL A 137 -22.49 -0.76 -1.11
N PHE A 138 -22.53 -0.43 -2.41
CA PHE A 138 -23.46 -1.04 -3.37
C PHE A 138 -23.24 -2.55 -3.51
N THR A 139 -21.98 -3.00 -3.59
CA THR A 139 -21.64 -4.43 -3.61
C THR A 139 -22.09 -5.13 -2.34
N ILE A 140 -21.83 -4.56 -1.16
CA ILE A 140 -22.24 -5.15 0.12
C ILE A 140 -23.77 -5.20 0.24
N VAL A 141 -24.47 -4.12 -0.10
CA VAL A 141 -25.94 -4.05 -0.01
C VAL A 141 -26.62 -5.05 -0.97
N ARG A 142 -26.13 -5.18 -2.21
CA ARG A 142 -26.66 -6.20 -3.14
C ARG A 142 -26.25 -7.63 -2.77
N GLY A 143 -25.09 -7.80 -2.14
CA GLY A 143 -24.60 -9.10 -1.68
C GLY A 143 -25.20 -9.55 -0.34
N ALA A 144 -25.81 -8.64 0.43
CA ALA A 144 -26.32 -8.92 1.78
C ALA A 144 -27.26 -10.15 1.87
N PRO A 145 -28.19 -10.40 0.93
CA PRO A 145 -29.02 -11.61 0.96
C PRO A 145 -28.21 -12.90 0.85
N ALA A 146 -27.14 -12.92 0.05
CA ALA A 146 -26.26 -14.09 -0.07
C ALA A 146 -25.32 -14.20 1.14
N LEU A 147 -24.73 -13.09 1.59
CA LEU A 147 -23.81 -13.04 2.75
C LEU A 147 -24.45 -13.46 4.07
N ALA A 148 -25.78 -13.39 4.18
CA ALA A 148 -26.51 -13.83 5.37
C ALA A 148 -26.47 -15.35 5.60
N HIS A 149 -26.19 -16.14 4.56
CA HIS A 149 -26.20 -17.60 4.63
C HIS A 149 -24.76 -18.16 4.69
N LEU A 150 -24.53 -19.14 5.57
CA LEU A 150 -23.17 -19.67 5.83
C LEU A 150 -22.67 -20.64 4.75
N ASN A 151 -23.58 -21.35 4.06
CA ASN A 151 -23.30 -22.17 2.87
C ASN A 151 -22.42 -21.45 1.84
N LEU A 152 -22.62 -20.14 1.64
CA LEU A 152 -21.83 -19.32 0.72
C LEU A 152 -20.31 -19.47 0.97
N PHE A 153 -19.91 -19.66 2.23
CA PHE A 153 -18.52 -19.76 2.66
C PHE A 153 -18.02 -21.21 2.88
N THR A 154 -18.91 -22.20 2.87
CA THR A 154 -18.59 -23.61 3.21
C THR A 154 -18.82 -24.59 2.06
N GLU A 155 -19.70 -24.27 1.11
CA GLU A 155 -20.10 -25.14 0.00
C GLU A 155 -19.53 -24.67 -1.35
N ASP A 156 -19.66 -25.52 -2.36
CA ASP A 156 -19.45 -25.16 -3.77
C ASP A 156 -20.79 -25.12 -4.54
N MET A 157 -20.77 -25.01 -5.86
CA MET A 157 -21.99 -25.01 -6.69
C MET A 157 -22.29 -26.40 -7.29
N SER A 158 -21.62 -27.48 -6.86
CA SER A 158 -21.77 -28.80 -7.49
C SER A 158 -23.17 -29.38 -7.37
N LEU A 159 -23.87 -29.06 -6.27
CA LEU A 159 -25.24 -29.49 -5.96
C LEU A 159 -26.28 -28.37 -6.10
N ALA A 160 -25.89 -27.18 -6.56
CA ALA A 160 -26.76 -26.00 -6.61
C ALA A 160 -26.78 -25.37 -8.01
N GLY A 161 -27.97 -25.35 -8.61
CA GLY A 161 -28.25 -24.75 -9.90
C GLY A 161 -28.61 -23.25 -9.81
N PRO A 162 -28.86 -22.62 -10.97
CA PRO A 162 -29.22 -21.20 -11.05
C PRO A 162 -30.54 -20.85 -10.37
N LEU A 163 -31.50 -21.77 -10.34
CA LEU A 163 -32.85 -21.53 -9.81
C LEU A 163 -32.99 -21.84 -8.31
N ASP A 164 -31.99 -22.48 -7.71
CA ASP A 164 -32.08 -22.95 -6.32
C ASP A 164 -31.93 -21.79 -5.32
N PRO A 165 -32.52 -21.90 -4.12
CA PRO A 165 -32.50 -20.83 -3.12
C PRO A 165 -31.09 -20.44 -2.65
N LEU A 166 -30.96 -19.24 -2.07
CA LEU A 166 -29.69 -18.74 -1.54
C LEU A 166 -29.12 -19.57 -0.36
N SER A 167 -29.93 -20.46 0.24
CA SER A 167 -29.51 -21.43 1.25
C SER A 167 -28.61 -22.54 0.71
N ASP A 168 -28.60 -22.75 -0.62
CA ASP A 168 -28.02 -23.93 -1.23
C ASP A 168 -26.79 -23.53 -2.06
N GLY A 169 -25.64 -24.15 -1.76
CA GLY A 169 -24.38 -24.01 -2.47
C GLY A 169 -23.60 -22.72 -2.21
N GLY A 170 -22.29 -22.74 -2.45
CA GLY A 170 -21.38 -21.65 -2.12
C GLY A 170 -20.22 -21.42 -3.08
N VAL A 171 -19.29 -20.56 -2.66
CA VAL A 171 -18.19 -20.05 -3.50
C VAL A 171 -16.81 -20.57 -3.08
N VAL A 172 -16.74 -21.64 -2.29
CA VAL A 172 -15.47 -22.24 -1.84
C VAL A 172 -14.57 -22.62 -3.03
N HIS A 173 -15.15 -23.23 -4.07
CA HIS A 173 -14.45 -23.55 -5.32
C HIS A 173 -13.73 -22.32 -5.92
N ALA A 174 -14.38 -21.15 -5.92
CA ALA A 174 -13.83 -19.91 -6.44
C ALA A 174 -12.80 -19.27 -5.47
N ILE A 175 -13.01 -19.36 -4.15
CA ILE A 175 -12.03 -18.90 -3.14
C ILE A 175 -10.73 -19.68 -3.27
N VAL A 176 -10.81 -21.01 -3.27
CA VAL A 176 -9.66 -21.91 -3.42
C VAL A 176 -8.97 -21.66 -4.75
N GLY A 177 -9.71 -21.64 -5.87
CA GLY A 177 -9.13 -21.38 -7.19
C GLY A 177 -8.42 -20.03 -7.27
N THR A 178 -8.95 -18.98 -6.66
CA THR A 178 -8.27 -17.66 -6.58
C THR A 178 -6.96 -17.74 -5.79
N LEU A 179 -6.98 -18.40 -4.63
CA LEU A 179 -5.81 -18.53 -3.75
C LEU A 179 -4.70 -19.37 -4.39
N VAL A 180 -5.05 -20.46 -5.07
CA VAL A 180 -4.07 -21.30 -5.79
C VAL A 180 -3.51 -20.53 -7.00
N GLN A 181 -4.36 -19.90 -7.82
CA GLN A 181 -3.90 -19.13 -8.98
C GLN A 181 -2.96 -17.99 -8.61
N ILE A 182 -3.32 -17.17 -7.61
CA ILE A 182 -2.45 -16.06 -7.19
C ILE A 182 -1.15 -16.56 -6.55
N SER A 183 -1.18 -17.68 -5.84
CA SER A 183 0.03 -18.25 -5.22
C SER A 183 1.03 -18.72 -6.28
N ILE A 184 0.58 -19.46 -7.28
CA ILE A 184 1.42 -19.88 -8.42
C ILE A 184 1.93 -18.66 -9.19
N ALA A 185 1.05 -17.68 -9.47
CA ALA A 185 1.45 -16.47 -10.17
C ALA A 185 2.50 -15.66 -9.38
N LEU A 186 2.41 -15.60 -8.05
CA LEU A 186 3.41 -14.94 -7.21
C LEU A 186 4.75 -15.67 -7.21
N VAL A 187 4.76 -17.01 -7.20
CA VAL A 187 5.98 -17.83 -7.29
C VAL A 187 6.72 -17.58 -8.61
N ILE A 188 6.01 -17.29 -9.71
CA ILE A 188 6.61 -16.94 -11.01
C ILE A 188 7.02 -15.45 -11.05
N THR A 189 6.07 -14.55 -10.77
CA THR A 189 6.24 -13.11 -10.97
C THR A 189 7.19 -12.45 -9.98
N VAL A 190 7.19 -12.84 -8.70
CA VAL A 190 8.01 -12.14 -7.69
C VAL A 190 9.51 -12.35 -7.93
N PRO A 191 10.02 -13.58 -8.14
CA PRO A 191 11.44 -13.79 -8.46
C PRO A 191 11.84 -13.15 -9.79
N LEU A 192 11.06 -13.36 -10.86
CA LEU A 192 11.38 -12.85 -12.20
C LEU A 192 11.34 -11.31 -12.23
N GLY A 193 10.32 -10.72 -11.60
CA GLY A 193 10.14 -9.28 -11.51
C GLY A 193 11.23 -8.61 -10.67
N LEU A 194 11.61 -9.21 -9.54
CA LEU A 194 12.71 -8.72 -8.70
C LEU A 194 14.07 -8.87 -9.39
N ALA A 195 14.34 -10.00 -10.06
CA ALA A 195 15.57 -10.22 -10.80
C ALA A 195 15.73 -9.20 -11.93
N THR A 196 14.66 -8.94 -12.70
CA THR A 196 14.65 -7.91 -13.75
C THR A 196 14.85 -6.51 -13.17
N ALA A 197 14.21 -6.17 -12.05
CA ALA A 197 14.41 -4.87 -11.41
C ALA A 197 15.82 -4.68 -10.83
N LEU A 198 16.44 -5.74 -10.30
CA LEU A 198 17.85 -5.74 -9.88
C LEU A 198 18.79 -5.55 -11.07
N LEU A 199 18.54 -6.23 -12.19
CA LEU A 199 19.27 -6.07 -13.45
C LEU A 199 19.21 -4.61 -13.93
N LEU A 200 18.00 -4.03 -13.99
CA LEU A 200 17.76 -2.65 -14.42
C LEU A 200 18.44 -1.59 -13.53
N THR A 201 18.67 -1.89 -12.26
CA THR A 201 19.26 -0.95 -11.29
C THR A 201 20.77 -1.11 -11.14
N GLN A 202 21.32 -2.32 -11.19
CA GLN A 202 22.75 -2.58 -11.04
C GLN A 202 23.55 -2.46 -12.35
N LEU A 203 22.92 -2.68 -13.50
CA LEU A 203 23.58 -2.67 -14.81
C LEU A 203 22.99 -1.58 -15.73
N PRO A 204 23.30 -0.29 -15.48
CA PRO A 204 22.87 0.81 -16.34
C PRO A 204 23.49 0.68 -17.74
N GLY A 205 22.66 0.80 -18.78
CA GLY A 205 23.15 0.70 -20.16
C GLY A 205 22.03 0.72 -21.20
N ARG A 206 22.39 0.57 -22.48
CA ARG A 206 21.45 0.52 -23.61
C ARG A 206 20.44 -0.62 -23.46
N PHE A 207 20.91 -1.78 -23.00
CA PHE A 207 20.06 -2.95 -22.73
C PHE A 207 19.03 -2.69 -21.62
N ALA A 208 19.42 -2.09 -20.49
CA ALA A 208 18.49 -1.74 -19.42
C ALA A 208 17.44 -0.70 -19.86
N ARG A 209 17.79 0.22 -20.78
CA ARG A 209 16.82 1.14 -21.39
C ARG A 209 15.83 0.38 -22.27
N PHE A 210 16.30 -0.53 -23.12
CA PHE A 210 15.45 -1.38 -23.96
C PHE A 210 14.50 -2.25 -23.14
N VAL A 211 14.99 -2.96 -22.12
CA VAL A 211 14.17 -3.80 -21.23
C VAL A 211 13.11 -2.95 -20.50
N ARG A 212 13.45 -1.73 -20.06
CA ARG A 212 12.47 -0.79 -19.49
C ARG A 212 11.37 -0.43 -20.49
N THR A 213 11.73 -0.10 -21.74
CA THR A 213 10.75 0.20 -22.79
C THR A 213 9.84 -1.00 -23.09
N VAL A 214 10.37 -2.23 -23.09
CA VAL A 214 9.55 -3.45 -23.23
C VAL A 214 8.58 -3.61 -22.05
N VAL A 215 9.06 -3.45 -20.81
CA VAL A 215 8.23 -3.53 -19.60
C VAL A 215 7.14 -2.44 -19.58
N GLU A 216 7.45 -1.23 -20.06
CA GLU A 216 6.48 -0.15 -20.20
C GLU A 216 5.44 -0.47 -21.30
N ALA A 217 5.87 -1.01 -22.46
CA ALA A 217 4.98 -1.46 -23.52
C ALA A 217 4.03 -2.60 -23.07
N MET A 218 4.50 -3.53 -22.22
CA MET A 218 3.65 -4.58 -21.64
C MET A 218 2.48 -4.00 -20.82
N THR A 219 2.62 -2.80 -20.22
CA THR A 219 1.50 -2.16 -19.50
C THR A 219 0.43 -1.58 -20.41
N ALA A 220 0.69 -1.44 -21.71
CA ALA A 220 -0.27 -0.98 -22.70
C ALA A 220 -1.08 -2.11 -23.35
N LEU A 221 -0.70 -3.39 -23.16
CA LEU A 221 -1.46 -4.52 -23.69
C LEU A 221 -2.81 -4.66 -22.96
N PRO A 222 -3.94 -4.82 -23.68
CA PRO A 222 -5.21 -5.18 -23.07
C PRO A 222 -5.12 -6.55 -22.37
N SER A 223 -5.70 -6.69 -21.17
CA SER A 223 -5.55 -7.90 -20.35
C SER A 223 -6.09 -9.18 -20.99
N ILE A 224 -7.05 -9.06 -21.93
CA ILE A 224 -7.56 -10.19 -22.73
C ILE A 224 -6.50 -10.76 -23.70
N VAL A 225 -5.55 -9.94 -24.17
CA VAL A 225 -4.51 -10.36 -25.12
C VAL A 225 -3.51 -11.30 -24.45
N ALA A 226 -3.18 -11.08 -23.17
CA ALA A 226 -2.36 -12.01 -22.40
C ALA A 226 -3.06 -13.38 -22.21
N GLY A 227 -4.37 -13.37 -21.97
CA GLY A 227 -5.18 -14.59 -21.93
C GLY A 227 -5.20 -15.33 -23.27
N LEU A 228 -5.41 -14.60 -24.37
CA LEU A 228 -5.44 -15.18 -25.71
C LEU A 228 -4.07 -15.73 -26.13
N PHE A 229 -2.98 -15.07 -25.76
CA PHE A 229 -1.61 -15.57 -25.98
C PHE A 229 -1.37 -16.90 -25.26
N VAL A 230 -1.74 -17.00 -23.98
CA VAL A 230 -1.60 -18.26 -23.22
C VAL A 230 -2.55 -19.34 -23.76
N TYR A 231 -3.76 -18.98 -24.16
CA TYR A 231 -4.69 -19.91 -24.82
C TYR A 231 -4.10 -20.48 -26.12
N ALA A 232 -3.57 -19.64 -27.00
CA ALA A 232 -2.97 -20.07 -28.27
C ALA A 232 -1.68 -20.90 -28.07
N THR A 233 -0.84 -20.53 -27.10
CA THR A 233 0.48 -21.19 -26.91
C THR A 233 0.42 -22.39 -25.99
N VAL A 234 -0.17 -22.26 -24.80
CA VAL A 234 -0.19 -23.35 -23.79
C VAL A 234 -1.33 -24.32 -24.06
N ILE A 235 -2.52 -23.84 -24.40
CA ILE A 235 -3.67 -24.73 -24.58
C ILE A 235 -3.69 -25.34 -25.98
N LEU A 236 -3.64 -24.52 -27.04
CA LEU A 236 -3.72 -25.05 -28.40
C LEU A 236 -2.41 -25.68 -28.91
N ALA A 237 -1.25 -25.04 -28.71
CA ALA A 237 0.01 -25.52 -29.30
C ALA A 237 0.75 -26.57 -28.45
N LEU A 238 0.66 -26.52 -27.12
CA LEU A 238 1.22 -27.57 -26.23
C LEU A 238 0.19 -28.65 -25.84
N GLY A 239 -1.09 -28.49 -26.19
CA GLY A 239 -2.14 -29.47 -25.91
C GLY A 239 -2.50 -29.59 -24.42
N VAL A 240 -2.23 -28.57 -23.60
CA VAL A 240 -2.54 -28.58 -22.16
C VAL A 240 -4.00 -28.14 -21.96
N ASP A 241 -4.75 -28.86 -21.13
CA ASP A 241 -6.13 -28.48 -20.83
C ASP A 241 -6.28 -27.14 -20.09
N LYS A 242 -7.48 -26.56 -20.21
CA LYS A 242 -7.90 -25.39 -19.42
C LYS A 242 -7.81 -25.71 -17.93
N SER A 243 -6.95 -24.99 -17.23
CA SER A 243 -6.49 -25.38 -15.89
C SER A 243 -6.11 -24.16 -15.04
N GLY A 244 -6.01 -24.37 -13.73
CA GLY A 244 -5.52 -23.37 -12.79
C GLY A 244 -4.10 -22.87 -13.12
N LEU A 245 -3.25 -23.76 -13.63
CA LEU A 245 -1.88 -23.46 -14.04
C LEU A 245 -1.86 -22.54 -15.26
N ALA A 246 -2.63 -22.84 -16.31
CA ALA A 246 -2.75 -21.99 -17.49
C ALA A 246 -3.23 -20.57 -17.11
N ALA A 247 -4.22 -20.46 -16.23
CA ALA A 247 -4.67 -19.18 -15.69
C ALA A 247 -3.58 -18.45 -14.89
N SER A 248 -2.82 -19.18 -14.06
CA SER A 248 -1.71 -18.62 -13.27
C SER A 248 -0.61 -18.03 -14.15
N VAL A 249 -0.29 -18.68 -15.28
CA VAL A 249 0.68 -18.17 -16.27
C VAL A 249 0.17 -16.88 -16.91
N ALA A 250 -1.11 -16.83 -17.31
CA ALA A 250 -1.70 -15.63 -17.90
C ALA A 250 -1.75 -14.44 -16.90
N ILE A 251 -2.11 -14.70 -15.64
CA ILE A 251 -2.03 -13.72 -14.54
C ILE A 251 -0.58 -13.26 -14.32
N SER A 252 0.39 -14.17 -14.36
CA SER A 252 1.82 -13.86 -14.16
C SER A 252 2.35 -12.84 -15.16
N ILE A 253 1.95 -12.97 -16.44
CA ILE A 253 2.32 -12.05 -17.53
C ILE A 253 1.77 -10.63 -17.24
N MET A 254 0.54 -10.53 -16.75
CA MET A 254 -0.09 -9.24 -16.39
C MET A 254 0.51 -8.61 -15.12
N MET A 255 0.88 -9.41 -14.13
CA MET A 255 1.51 -8.93 -12.89
C MET A 255 2.97 -8.52 -13.08
N LEU A 256 3.70 -9.14 -14.02
CA LEU A 256 5.13 -8.94 -14.22
C LEU A 256 5.55 -7.47 -14.40
N PRO A 257 4.98 -6.68 -15.33
CA PRO A 257 5.44 -5.31 -15.54
C PRO A 257 5.17 -4.40 -14.34
N ILE A 258 4.10 -4.65 -13.58
CA ILE A 258 3.79 -3.92 -12.34
C ILE A 258 4.83 -4.24 -11.26
N MET A 259 5.20 -5.52 -11.11
CA MET A 259 6.23 -5.94 -10.16
C MET A 259 7.60 -5.35 -10.53
N VAL A 260 8.03 -5.45 -11.80
CA VAL A 260 9.30 -4.90 -12.27
C VAL A 260 9.38 -3.39 -12.05
N ARG A 261 8.37 -2.63 -12.50
CA ARG A 261 8.37 -1.17 -12.39
C ARG A 261 8.35 -0.71 -10.94
N SER A 262 7.54 -1.33 -10.10
CA SER A 262 7.44 -1.00 -8.67
C SER A 262 8.73 -1.32 -7.92
N ALA A 263 9.36 -2.47 -8.22
CA ALA A 263 10.64 -2.85 -7.62
C ALA A 263 11.80 -1.98 -8.11
N ASP A 264 11.86 -1.60 -9.40
CA ASP A 264 12.92 -0.72 -9.93
C ASP A 264 12.88 0.68 -9.30
N VAL A 265 11.69 1.27 -9.16
CA VAL A 265 11.52 2.55 -8.44
C VAL A 265 12.00 2.44 -7.00
N VAL A 266 11.61 1.38 -6.29
CA VAL A 266 12.01 1.13 -4.91
C VAL A 266 13.53 0.91 -4.75
N LEU A 267 14.15 0.15 -5.65
CA LEU A 267 15.58 -0.14 -5.61
C LEU A 267 16.43 1.10 -5.89
N ARG A 268 15.96 2.03 -6.73
CA ARG A 268 16.62 3.33 -6.98
C ARG A 268 16.60 4.29 -5.80
N LEU A 269 15.75 4.06 -4.79
CA LEU A 269 15.74 4.86 -3.56
C LEU A 269 16.86 4.46 -2.57
N VAL A 270 17.60 3.38 -2.82
CA VAL A 270 18.74 2.99 -2.00
C VAL A 270 19.91 3.94 -2.27
N PRO A 271 20.48 4.64 -1.25
CA PRO A 271 21.59 5.56 -1.46
C PRO A 271 22.84 4.89 -2.04
N ALA A 272 23.41 5.46 -3.10
CA ALA A 272 24.62 4.96 -3.77
C ALA A 272 25.82 4.82 -2.81
N THR A 273 25.91 5.68 -1.79
CA THR A 273 26.95 5.63 -0.76
C THR A 273 26.97 4.31 0.02
N LEU A 274 25.83 3.63 0.20
CA LEU A 274 25.79 2.30 0.83
C LEU A 274 26.38 1.21 -0.08
N THR A 275 26.15 1.31 -1.40
CA THR A 275 26.71 0.38 -2.36
C THR A 275 28.21 0.62 -2.58
N GLU A 276 28.64 1.89 -2.67
CA GLU A 276 30.05 2.29 -2.79
C GLU A 276 30.86 1.86 -1.56
N ALA A 277 30.34 2.07 -0.34
CA ALA A 277 30.99 1.59 0.88
C ALA A 277 31.10 0.06 0.93
N SER A 278 30.10 -0.67 0.43
CA SER A 278 30.16 -2.14 0.31
C SER A 278 31.26 -2.58 -0.67
N TYR A 279 31.41 -1.89 -1.81
CA TYR A 279 32.48 -2.15 -2.78
C TYR A 279 33.87 -1.81 -2.21
N ALA A 280 34.01 -0.71 -1.48
CA ALA A 280 35.26 -0.33 -0.82
C ALA A 280 35.71 -1.34 0.26
N LEU A 281 34.77 -2.09 0.86
CA LEU A 281 35.05 -3.21 1.77
C LEU A 281 35.35 -4.54 1.04
N GLY A 282 35.54 -4.52 -0.29
CA GLY A 282 35.85 -5.72 -1.09
C GLY A 282 34.66 -6.67 -1.29
N ALA A 283 33.42 -6.22 -1.08
CA ALA A 283 32.24 -7.04 -1.38
C ALA A 283 31.97 -7.10 -2.89
N SER A 284 31.73 -8.29 -3.42
CA SER A 284 31.27 -8.46 -4.81
C SER A 284 29.84 -7.96 -5.01
N GLN A 285 29.46 -7.62 -6.25
CA GLN A 285 28.12 -7.11 -6.60
C GLN A 285 26.98 -7.96 -6.04
N TRP A 286 27.04 -9.29 -6.16
CA TRP A 286 26.06 -10.20 -5.56
C TRP A 286 25.96 -10.07 -4.03
N ARG A 287 27.10 -9.97 -3.32
CA ARG A 287 27.11 -9.77 -1.86
C ARG A 287 26.51 -8.41 -1.49
N THR A 288 26.82 -7.35 -2.23
CA THR A 288 26.25 -6.00 -2.05
C THR A 288 24.73 -6.02 -2.25
N VAL A 289 24.24 -6.68 -3.31
CA VAL A 289 22.79 -6.83 -3.58
C VAL A 289 22.09 -7.55 -2.42
N VAL A 290 22.56 -8.74 -2.04
CA VAL A 290 21.90 -9.60 -1.06
C VAL A 290 22.00 -9.06 0.38
N ARG A 291 23.13 -8.45 0.75
CA ARG A 291 23.39 -8.02 2.14
C ARG A 291 23.10 -6.54 2.42
N VAL A 292 23.10 -5.68 1.40
CA VAL A 292 22.91 -4.23 1.56
C VAL A 292 21.66 -3.75 0.85
N VAL A 293 21.50 -4.01 -0.45
CA VAL A 293 20.41 -3.42 -1.25
C VAL A 293 19.06 -4.01 -0.87
N LEU A 294 18.88 -5.33 -0.96
CA LEU A 294 17.60 -5.99 -0.64
C LEU A 294 17.14 -5.77 0.81
N PRO A 295 18.00 -5.84 1.85
CA PRO A 295 17.58 -5.59 3.24
C PRO A 295 17.24 -4.12 3.52
N THR A 296 17.79 -3.18 2.75
CA THR A 296 17.49 -1.73 2.85
C THR A 296 16.15 -1.41 2.18
N SER A 297 15.87 -2.00 1.02
CA SER A 297 14.67 -1.72 0.23
C SER A 297 13.43 -2.57 0.59
N ARG A 298 13.56 -3.58 1.45
CA ARG A 298 12.50 -4.60 1.70
C ARG A 298 11.09 -4.08 1.94
N SER A 299 10.89 -2.97 2.67
CA SER A 299 9.54 -2.43 2.93
C SER A 299 8.90 -1.84 1.68
N GLY A 300 9.71 -1.25 0.79
CA GLY A 300 9.29 -0.88 -0.56
C GLY A 300 9.01 -2.11 -1.41
N LEU A 301 9.85 -3.15 -1.33
CA LEU A 301 9.68 -4.38 -2.10
C LEU A 301 8.41 -5.15 -1.69
N THR A 302 8.08 -5.23 -0.40
CA THR A 302 6.77 -5.76 0.03
C THR A 302 5.63 -4.94 -0.56
N THR A 303 5.76 -3.61 -0.61
CA THR A 303 4.74 -2.76 -1.24
C THR A 303 4.62 -3.03 -2.74
N ALA A 304 5.74 -3.24 -3.45
CA ALA A 304 5.75 -3.64 -4.86
C ALA A 304 5.04 -4.98 -5.09
N VAL A 305 5.32 -5.99 -4.25
CA VAL A 305 4.62 -7.28 -4.29
C VAL A 305 3.12 -7.10 -4.02
N ILE A 306 2.73 -6.33 -3.00
CA ILE A 306 1.32 -6.05 -2.69
C ILE A 306 0.62 -5.39 -3.88
N LEU A 307 1.23 -4.41 -4.54
CA LEU A 307 0.65 -3.72 -5.71
C LEU A 307 0.52 -4.64 -6.94
N ALA A 308 1.48 -5.54 -7.17
CA ALA A 308 1.36 -6.55 -8.24
C ALA A 308 0.26 -7.57 -7.91
N THR A 309 0.22 -8.05 -6.66
CA THR A 309 -0.80 -9.00 -6.16
C THR A 309 -2.21 -8.39 -6.27
N ALA A 310 -2.35 -7.12 -5.92
CA ALA A 310 -3.59 -6.35 -5.99
C ALA A 310 -4.21 -6.37 -7.39
N ARG A 311 -3.36 -6.26 -8.43
CA ARG A 311 -3.81 -6.37 -9.81
C ARG A 311 -4.25 -7.80 -10.13
N GLY A 312 -3.40 -8.79 -9.84
CA GLY A 312 -3.60 -10.19 -10.21
C GLY A 312 -4.85 -10.85 -9.62
N ILE A 313 -5.16 -10.60 -8.34
CA ILE A 313 -6.35 -11.16 -7.68
C ILE A 313 -7.66 -10.72 -8.37
N GLY A 314 -7.67 -9.54 -9.00
CA GLY A 314 -8.84 -8.97 -9.67
C GLY A 314 -8.92 -9.22 -11.18
N GLU A 315 -8.06 -10.05 -11.78
CA GLU A 315 -8.09 -10.27 -13.24
C GLU A 315 -9.17 -11.29 -13.64
N THR A 316 -10.23 -10.83 -14.31
CA THR A 316 -11.21 -11.71 -14.98
C THR A 316 -10.78 -12.07 -16.40
N SER A 317 -10.37 -11.08 -17.20
CA SER A 317 -10.20 -11.22 -18.66
C SER A 317 -9.23 -12.32 -19.11
N PRO A 318 -7.98 -12.43 -18.58
CA PRO A 318 -7.08 -13.49 -19.00
C PRO A 318 -7.54 -14.88 -18.52
N VAL A 319 -8.14 -14.94 -17.33
CA VAL A 319 -8.60 -16.17 -16.68
C VAL A 319 -9.76 -16.79 -17.43
N LEU A 320 -10.69 -15.97 -17.94
CA LEU A 320 -11.88 -16.39 -18.71
C LEU A 320 -11.55 -17.31 -19.90
N LEU A 321 -10.40 -17.14 -20.56
CA LEU A 321 -9.97 -17.98 -21.69
C LEU A 321 -9.18 -19.22 -21.26
N THR A 322 -8.54 -19.18 -20.08
CA THR A 322 -7.48 -20.12 -19.68
C THR A 322 -7.85 -21.08 -18.55
N SER A 323 -8.69 -20.67 -17.60
CA SER A 323 -9.05 -21.52 -16.44
C SER A 323 -10.19 -22.50 -16.70
N GLY A 324 -11.00 -22.26 -17.74
CA GLY A 324 -12.31 -22.88 -17.89
C GLY A 324 -13.29 -22.46 -16.77
N PHE A 325 -14.45 -23.11 -16.74
CA PHE A 325 -15.49 -22.89 -15.73
C PHE A 325 -16.02 -24.24 -15.23
N THR A 326 -16.22 -24.36 -13.92
CA THR A 326 -16.79 -25.53 -13.23
C THR A 326 -17.53 -25.05 -11.98
N ALA A 327 -18.57 -25.79 -11.59
CA ALA A 327 -19.35 -25.54 -10.38
C ALA A 327 -18.73 -26.23 -9.14
N SER A 328 -18.05 -27.35 -9.36
CA SER A 328 -17.43 -28.17 -8.31
C SER A 328 -16.06 -27.65 -7.90
N LEU A 329 -15.69 -27.90 -6.64
CA LEU A 329 -14.36 -27.66 -6.11
C LEU A 329 -13.32 -28.53 -6.82
N ASN A 330 -12.39 -27.88 -7.53
CA ASN A 330 -11.15 -28.49 -8.00
C ASN A 330 -9.97 -27.93 -7.20
N THR A 331 -9.14 -28.81 -6.65
CA THR A 331 -7.94 -28.48 -5.88
C THR A 331 -6.64 -28.71 -6.65
N ASP A 332 -6.67 -29.41 -7.78
CA ASP A 332 -5.49 -29.60 -8.63
C ASP A 332 -5.37 -28.43 -9.62
N PRO A 333 -4.29 -27.63 -9.58
CA PRO A 333 -4.09 -26.57 -10.55
C PRO A 333 -3.71 -27.10 -11.94
N THR A 334 -3.24 -28.35 -12.07
CA THR A 334 -2.70 -28.88 -13.33
C THR A 334 -3.74 -29.55 -14.22
N THR A 335 -4.77 -30.17 -13.63
CA THR A 335 -5.83 -30.87 -14.37
C THR A 335 -7.21 -30.25 -14.11
N GLY A 336 -8.03 -30.20 -15.16
CA GLY A 336 -9.41 -29.73 -15.10
C GLY A 336 -9.61 -28.23 -14.83
N PRO A 337 -10.83 -27.70 -15.04
CA PRO A 337 -11.12 -26.29 -14.83
C PRO A 337 -10.98 -25.87 -13.36
N MET A 338 -10.57 -24.62 -13.11
CA MET A 338 -10.45 -24.08 -11.75
C MET A 338 -10.87 -22.60 -11.72
N VAL A 339 -12.06 -22.31 -11.20
CA VAL A 339 -12.67 -20.96 -11.26
C VAL A 339 -12.04 -20.01 -10.25
N SER A 340 -11.88 -18.74 -10.63
CA SER A 340 -11.51 -17.65 -9.72
C SER A 340 -12.74 -16.82 -9.30
N LEU A 341 -12.66 -16.13 -8.17
CA LEU A 341 -13.72 -15.22 -7.69
C LEU A 341 -14.09 -14.16 -8.74
N PRO A 342 -13.15 -13.45 -9.42
CA PRO A 342 -13.49 -12.53 -10.51
C PRO A 342 -14.25 -13.18 -11.68
N LEU A 343 -13.98 -14.46 -11.98
CA LEU A 343 -14.69 -15.20 -13.02
C LEU A 343 -16.07 -15.66 -12.55
N ALA A 344 -16.20 -16.14 -11.32
CA ALA A 344 -17.48 -16.50 -10.71
C ALA A 344 -18.42 -15.30 -10.64
N ILE A 345 -17.95 -14.14 -10.16
CA ILE A 345 -18.72 -12.87 -10.14
C ILE A 345 -19.24 -12.54 -11.53
N PHE A 346 -18.38 -12.59 -12.55
CA PHE A 346 -18.76 -12.29 -13.93
C PHE A 346 -19.85 -13.23 -14.45
N GLN A 347 -19.73 -14.53 -14.23
CA GLN A 347 -20.73 -15.51 -14.68
C GLN A 347 -22.05 -15.39 -13.91
N PHE A 348 -22.00 -15.17 -12.59
CA PHE A 348 -23.19 -15.07 -11.74
C PHE A 348 -23.99 -13.80 -12.00
N VAL A 349 -23.33 -12.64 -12.14
CA VAL A 349 -23.98 -11.35 -12.44
C VAL A 349 -24.49 -11.28 -13.89
N LYS A 350 -23.94 -12.10 -14.80
CA LYS A 350 -24.44 -12.25 -16.18
C LYS A 350 -25.73 -13.08 -16.27
N SER A 351 -26.05 -13.88 -15.24
CA SER A 351 -27.29 -14.65 -15.20
C SER A 351 -28.51 -13.72 -15.23
N PRO A 352 -29.61 -14.06 -15.93
CA PRO A 352 -30.86 -13.31 -15.83
C PRO A 352 -31.56 -13.48 -14.47
N GLU A 353 -31.20 -14.52 -13.71
CA GLU A 353 -31.89 -14.92 -12.48
C GLU A 353 -31.47 -14.07 -11.27
N PRO A 354 -32.41 -13.39 -10.58
CA PRO A 354 -32.12 -12.56 -9.40
C PRO A 354 -31.35 -13.27 -8.28
N THR A 355 -31.58 -14.56 -8.01
CA THR A 355 -30.84 -15.30 -6.98
C THR A 355 -29.35 -15.41 -7.34
N MET A 356 -29.04 -15.74 -8.59
CA MET A 356 -27.66 -15.79 -9.10
C MET A 356 -26.98 -14.42 -9.12
N ILE A 357 -27.71 -13.35 -9.46
CA ILE A 357 -27.19 -11.98 -9.37
C ILE A 357 -26.83 -11.67 -7.90
N ALA A 358 -27.69 -12.00 -6.94
CA ALA A 358 -27.43 -11.82 -5.51
C ALA A 358 -26.23 -12.65 -5.02
N ARG A 359 -26.13 -13.94 -5.41
CA ARG A 359 -24.93 -14.77 -5.18
C ARG A 359 -23.69 -14.07 -5.73
N GLY A 360 -23.73 -13.55 -6.97
CA GLY A 360 -22.63 -12.83 -7.61
C GLY A 360 -22.14 -11.58 -6.86
N PHE A 361 -23.06 -10.76 -6.33
CA PHE A 361 -22.68 -9.64 -5.45
C PHE A 361 -22.15 -10.12 -4.08
N GLY A 362 -22.65 -11.24 -3.56
CA GLY A 362 -22.06 -11.94 -2.41
C GLY A 362 -20.61 -12.35 -2.68
N THR A 363 -20.33 -13.03 -3.80
CA THR A 363 -18.99 -13.41 -4.26
C THR A 363 -18.07 -12.19 -4.39
N ALA A 364 -18.59 -11.06 -4.85
CA ALA A 364 -17.82 -9.81 -4.96
C ALA A 364 -17.47 -9.21 -3.59
N ALA A 365 -18.37 -9.27 -2.61
CA ALA A 365 -18.06 -8.89 -1.23
C ALA A 365 -17.04 -9.84 -0.58
N VAL A 366 -17.14 -11.15 -0.83
CA VAL A 366 -16.13 -12.15 -0.42
C VAL A 366 -14.76 -11.84 -1.02
N LEU A 367 -14.68 -11.48 -2.32
CA LEU A 367 -13.45 -11.06 -2.97
C LEU A 367 -12.86 -9.80 -2.34
N MET A 368 -13.68 -8.78 -2.04
CA MET A 368 -13.23 -7.57 -1.35
C MET A 368 -12.65 -7.89 0.04
N LEU A 369 -13.35 -8.73 0.82
CA LEU A 369 -12.88 -9.18 2.15
C LEU A 369 -11.56 -9.95 2.04
N LEU A 370 -11.45 -10.87 1.08
CA LEU A 370 -10.25 -11.66 0.81
C LEU A 370 -9.05 -10.75 0.45
N VAL A 371 -9.25 -9.78 -0.44
CA VAL A 371 -8.21 -8.81 -0.83
C VAL A 371 -7.73 -7.99 0.37
N VAL A 372 -8.67 -7.48 1.20
CA VAL A 372 -8.32 -6.75 2.42
C VAL A 372 -7.54 -7.63 3.39
N LEU A 373 -7.97 -8.88 3.61
CA LEU A 373 -7.28 -9.83 4.47
C LEU A 373 -5.85 -10.11 3.98
N LEU A 374 -5.68 -10.44 2.70
CA LEU A 374 -4.36 -10.68 2.10
C LEU A 374 -3.45 -9.44 2.19
N PHE A 375 -3.98 -8.23 1.98
CA PHE A 375 -3.20 -7.00 2.11
C PHE A 375 -2.80 -6.71 3.56
N VAL A 376 -3.68 -6.94 4.53
CA VAL A 376 -3.36 -6.79 5.95
C VAL A 376 -2.27 -7.79 6.36
N VAL A 377 -2.40 -9.06 5.98
CA VAL A 377 -1.39 -10.10 6.25
C VAL A 377 -0.06 -9.75 5.60
N ALA A 378 -0.03 -9.45 4.29
CA ALA A 378 1.18 -9.08 3.58
C ALA A 378 1.84 -7.81 4.16
N ARG A 379 1.05 -6.82 4.56
CA ARG A 379 1.55 -5.60 5.22
C ARG A 379 2.09 -5.89 6.63
N VAL A 380 1.46 -6.74 7.42
CA VAL A 380 1.94 -7.13 8.76
C VAL A 380 3.24 -7.93 8.67
N ILE A 381 3.40 -8.79 7.65
CA ILE A 381 4.65 -9.50 7.39
C ILE A 381 5.74 -8.53 6.93
N GLY A 382 5.48 -7.68 5.93
CA GLY A 382 6.47 -6.75 5.38
C GLY A 382 6.84 -5.56 6.27
N ALA A 383 5.94 -5.09 7.14
CA ALA A 383 6.21 -4.01 8.09
C ALA A 383 7.13 -4.44 9.25
N GLN A 384 7.42 -5.74 9.39
CA GLN A 384 8.37 -6.23 10.37
C GLN A 384 9.81 -5.97 9.90
N THR A 385 10.46 -4.99 10.56
CA THR A 385 11.93 -4.73 10.63
C THR A 385 12.43 -3.61 9.66
N PRO A 386 13.45 -2.77 10.00
CA PRO A 386 14.14 -2.55 11.28
C PRO A 386 13.92 -1.15 11.90
N ALA A 387 13.37 -0.17 11.16
CA ALA A 387 13.48 1.25 11.51
C ALA A 387 12.96 1.56 12.92
N ARG A 388 11.79 1.05 13.32
CA ARG A 388 11.28 1.17 14.69
C ARG A 388 12.19 0.55 15.75
N ARG A 389 12.95 -0.52 15.45
CA ARG A 389 13.95 -1.11 16.37
C ARG A 389 15.20 -0.24 16.45
N GLU A 390 15.65 0.33 15.33
CA GLU A 390 16.82 1.20 15.27
C GLU A 390 16.56 2.57 15.92
N SER A 391 15.47 3.27 15.60
CA SER A 391 15.08 4.49 16.31
C SER A 391 14.91 4.25 17.81
N ARG A 392 14.39 3.08 18.22
CA ARG A 392 14.33 2.68 19.64
C ARG A 392 15.71 2.36 20.23
N ARG A 393 16.64 1.75 19.49
CA ARG A 393 18.03 1.50 19.93
C ARG A 393 18.79 2.81 20.05
N LEU A 394 18.74 3.69 19.05
CA LEU A 394 19.34 5.03 19.04
C LEU A 394 18.75 5.91 20.15
N ALA A 395 17.43 5.92 20.35
CA ALA A 395 16.82 6.64 21.48
C ALA A 395 17.29 6.08 22.84
N ARG A 396 17.42 4.75 22.99
CA ARG A 396 17.98 4.12 24.20
C ARG A 396 19.46 4.44 24.39
N ALA A 397 20.25 4.48 23.31
CA ALA A 397 21.67 4.83 23.33
C ALA A 397 21.88 6.31 23.67
N ALA A 398 21.16 7.23 23.02
CA ALA A 398 21.17 8.65 23.32
C ALA A 398 20.71 8.95 24.76
N ARG A 399 19.69 8.23 25.27
CA ARG A 399 19.25 8.34 26.67
C ARG A 399 20.31 7.83 27.66
N ARG A 400 21.05 6.76 27.33
CA ARG A 400 22.21 6.28 28.11
C ARG A 400 23.39 7.26 28.05
N ALA A 401 23.66 7.86 26.89
CA ALA A 401 24.71 8.87 26.71
C ALA A 401 24.41 10.15 27.52
N ARG A 402 23.19 10.69 27.45
CA ARG A 402 22.75 11.84 28.28
C ARG A 402 22.85 11.58 29.79
N LEU A 403 22.69 10.33 30.24
CA LEU A 403 22.89 9.96 31.65
C LEU A 403 24.38 9.85 32.04
N ARG A 404 25.28 9.58 31.09
CA ARG A 404 26.73 9.59 31.29
C ARG A 404 27.33 11.00 31.25
N SER A 405 26.83 11.89 30.39
CA SER A 405 27.30 13.28 30.29
C SER A 405 26.72 14.24 31.33
N MET A 406 25.84 13.76 32.23
CA MET A 406 25.37 14.58 33.36
C MET A 406 26.52 14.88 34.35
N PRO A 407 26.87 16.15 34.59
CA PRO A 407 27.96 16.49 35.50
C PRO A 407 27.65 16.01 36.93
N ALA A 408 28.68 15.55 37.66
CA ALA A 408 28.55 14.86 38.94
C ALA A 408 27.74 15.63 40.01
N ARG A 409 27.71 16.98 39.93
CA ARG A 409 26.90 17.86 40.78
C ARG A 409 25.39 17.60 40.65
N VAL A 410 24.90 17.33 39.43
CA VAL A 410 23.49 16.97 39.18
C VAL A 410 23.18 15.57 39.71
N ARG A 411 24.11 14.63 39.52
CA ARG A 411 23.99 13.24 40.03
C ARG A 411 23.86 13.20 41.57
N ARG A 412 24.63 14.04 42.29
CA ARG A 412 24.51 14.21 43.74
C ARG A 412 23.16 14.84 44.15
N ARG A 413 22.72 15.94 43.51
CA ARG A 413 21.41 16.57 43.80
C ARG A 413 20.23 15.61 43.57
N ALA A 414 20.20 14.87 42.46
CA ALA A 414 19.16 13.88 42.18
C ALA A 414 19.13 12.74 43.23
N GLY A 415 20.29 12.28 43.71
CA GLY A 415 20.39 11.30 44.79
C GLY A 415 19.84 11.81 46.13
N VAL A 416 20.14 13.05 46.49
CA VAL A 416 19.62 13.70 47.71
C VAL A 416 18.10 13.90 47.63
N LEU A 417 17.57 14.31 46.48
CA LEU A 417 16.12 14.44 46.26
C LEU A 417 15.40 13.09 46.33
N ARG A 418 15.97 12.01 45.75
CA ARG A 418 15.42 10.65 45.90
C ARG A 418 15.43 10.17 47.36
N ARG A 419 16.49 10.45 48.13
CA ARG A 419 16.55 10.13 49.57
C ARG A 419 15.52 10.93 50.38
N ARG A 420 15.34 12.24 50.10
CA ARG A 420 14.28 13.06 50.72
C ARG A 420 12.87 12.56 50.36
N ALA A 421 12.61 12.24 49.10
CA ALA A 421 11.33 11.68 48.66
C ALA A 421 11.03 10.32 49.33
N GLY A 422 12.03 9.44 49.45
CA GLY A 422 11.90 8.17 50.19
C GLY A 422 11.63 8.37 51.70
N ALA A 423 12.27 9.36 52.33
CA ALA A 423 12.03 9.71 53.72
C ALA A 423 10.62 10.30 53.95
N LEU A 424 10.13 11.14 53.02
CA LEU A 424 8.76 11.65 53.03
C LEU A 424 7.73 10.52 52.85
N ARG A 425 7.97 9.59 51.92
CA ARG A 425 7.12 8.40 51.73
C ARG A 425 7.08 7.48 52.96
N ARG A 426 8.17 7.42 53.75
CA ARG A 426 8.19 6.70 55.05
C ARG A 426 7.53 7.48 56.19
N ARG A 427 7.43 8.81 56.11
CA ARG A 427 6.66 9.63 57.07
C ARG A 427 5.16 9.68 56.77
N ALA A 428 4.76 9.44 55.51
CA ALA A 428 3.38 9.45 55.06
C ALA A 428 2.63 8.10 55.21
N VAL A 429 3.17 7.13 55.98
CA VAL A 429 2.46 5.90 56.35
C VAL A 429 1.71 6.14 57.67
N PRO A 430 0.36 6.08 57.71
CA PRO A 430 -0.39 6.35 58.94
C PRO A 430 -0.07 5.35 60.06
N ARG A 431 0.00 5.84 61.30
CA ARG A 431 0.24 5.05 62.53
C ARG A 431 -0.92 4.13 62.95
N ALA A 432 -1.85 3.81 62.05
CA ALA A 432 -3.13 3.16 62.36
C ALA A 432 -3.08 1.64 62.59
N LEU A 433 -1.97 0.95 62.23
CA LEU A 433 -1.87 -0.52 62.30
C LEU A 433 -0.92 -1.05 63.40
N ARG A 434 -0.54 -0.23 64.39
CA ARG A 434 0.41 -0.64 65.46
C ARG A 434 -0.20 -0.71 66.87
N ARG A 435 -1.51 -0.99 66.98
CA ARG A 435 -2.25 -1.18 68.25
C ARG A 435 -3.31 -2.29 68.21
N ARG A 436 -2.89 -3.51 67.90
CA ARG A 436 -3.35 -4.78 68.51
C ARG A 436 -2.05 -5.59 68.69
N GLY A 437 -1.48 -5.63 69.89
CA GLY A 437 -1.86 -6.57 70.95
C GLY A 437 -0.91 -7.78 70.85
N ARG A 438 0.37 -7.66 71.26
CA ARG A 438 0.87 -8.01 72.61
C ARG A 438 0.37 -9.39 73.08
N GLY A 439 1.27 -10.37 73.02
CA GLY A 439 1.12 -11.72 73.56
C GLY A 439 2.38 -12.54 73.26
N THR A 440 3.15 -12.88 74.29
CA THR A 440 4.41 -13.64 74.27
C THR A 440 4.43 -14.54 75.52
N PRO A 441 5.20 -15.65 75.56
CA PRO A 441 5.36 -16.70 74.54
C PRO A 441 5.38 -18.15 75.17
N ALA A 442 5.66 -19.17 74.33
CA ALA A 442 6.05 -20.56 74.68
C ALA A 442 4.95 -21.55 75.16
N PRO A 443 5.15 -22.90 75.10
CA PRO A 443 6.33 -23.66 74.62
C PRO A 443 6.06 -24.71 73.49
N VAL A 444 7.11 -25.43 73.11
CA VAL A 444 7.21 -26.61 72.20
C VAL A 444 7.75 -27.78 73.07
N PRO A 445 7.31 -29.07 72.99
CA PRO A 445 7.42 -30.02 71.85
C PRO A 445 6.10 -30.83 71.60
N ALA A 446 5.98 -32.01 70.94
CA ALA A 446 6.94 -33.06 70.51
C ALA A 446 6.44 -33.95 69.32
N HIS A 447 7.14 -35.09 69.13
CA HIS A 447 6.88 -36.26 68.25
C HIS A 447 5.56 -36.99 68.57
N SER A 448 4.90 -37.80 67.71
CA SER A 448 5.40 -38.95 66.91
C SER A 448 4.40 -39.46 65.83
N SER A 449 4.85 -40.38 64.96
CA SER A 449 4.15 -41.10 63.86
C SER A 449 3.41 -42.39 64.36
N PRO A 450 2.95 -43.39 63.54
CA PRO A 450 2.76 -43.55 62.07
C PRO A 450 1.43 -44.27 61.59
N SER A 451 1.28 -44.53 60.27
CA SER A 451 0.46 -45.59 59.60
C SER A 451 -1.09 -45.57 59.75
N SER A 452 -1.96 -46.01 58.82
CA SER A 452 -2.00 -47.19 57.93
C SER A 452 -3.24 -47.13 56.98
N GLY A 453 -3.31 -47.97 55.92
CA GLY A 453 -4.59 -48.48 55.38
C GLY A 453 -5.10 -47.98 54.00
N THR A 454 -4.59 -48.56 52.91
CA THR A 454 -5.38 -48.99 51.74
C THR A 454 -6.09 -50.35 52.05
N PRO A 455 -7.00 -50.95 51.24
CA PRO A 455 -7.21 -50.79 49.79
C PRO A 455 -8.67 -50.89 49.20
N ALA A 456 -8.75 -50.67 47.87
CA ALA A 456 -9.50 -51.43 46.84
C ALA A 456 -11.06 -51.46 46.68
N THR A 457 -11.41 -51.79 45.43
CA THR A 457 -12.68 -52.27 44.81
C THR A 457 -13.49 -51.16 44.09
N GLU A 458 -13.51 -51.05 42.75
CA GLU A 458 -14.18 -51.89 41.70
C GLU A 458 -15.72 -51.92 41.85
N LEU A 459 -16.58 -51.97 40.82
CA LEU A 459 -16.43 -52.24 39.37
C LEU A 459 -17.68 -51.72 38.60
N VAL A 460 -17.74 -52.02 37.28
CA VAL A 460 -18.91 -52.12 36.37
C VAL A 460 -19.26 -50.91 35.47
N VAL A 461 -19.06 -51.16 34.17
CA VAL A 461 -19.67 -50.54 32.97
C VAL A 461 -20.68 -51.56 32.40
N PRO A 462 -21.70 -51.17 31.64
CA PRO A 462 -21.66 -51.52 30.20
C PRO A 462 -22.12 -50.38 29.27
N ALA A 463 -21.82 -50.55 27.98
CA ALA A 463 -22.21 -49.68 26.87
C ALA A 463 -23.34 -50.33 26.02
N PRO A 464 -23.37 -50.22 24.68
CA PRO A 464 -24.34 -49.40 23.95
C PRO A 464 -25.36 -50.21 23.14
N GLU A 465 -26.34 -49.53 22.52
CA GLU A 465 -27.13 -50.09 21.41
C GLU A 465 -27.14 -49.16 20.19
N GLU A 466 -27.02 -49.76 19.01
CA GLU A 466 -27.25 -49.16 17.69
C GLU A 466 -28.67 -49.47 17.21
N SER A 467 -29.23 -48.59 16.37
CA SER A 467 -30.24 -48.92 15.36
C SER A 467 -30.20 -47.90 14.23
#